data_AF-A0A434SS27-F1
#
_entry.id   AF-A0A434SS27-F1
#
_cell.length_a   1.000
_cell.length_b   1.000
_cell.length_c   1.000
_cell.angle_alpha   90.00
_cell.angle_beta   90.00
_cell.angle_gamma   90.00
#
_symmetry.space_group_name_H-M   'P 1'
#
loop_
_entity.id
_entity.type
_entity.pdbx_description
1 polymer ?
#
loop_
_entity_poly.entity_id
_entity_poly.type
_entity_poly.pdbx_seq_one_letter_code
_entity_poly.pdbx_strand_id
1 'polypeptide(L)'
;MIFSTMFRSIKMAVSGEVIQRIDTPIMDGHCTISLRLKRDRKGRKYVVLAGIASGNYQYYPMELEQFRQVIEAALAIQSATAAE
;
A
#
# COMPACT_ATOMS: atom_id res chain seq x y z
N MET A 1 -13.58 -10.37 -17.88
CA MET A 1 -12.58 -9.33 -17.51
C MET A 1 -12.36 -9.16 -15.99
N ILE A 2 -13.19 -9.76 -15.10
CA ILE A 2 -13.03 -9.61 -13.63
C ILE A 2 -11.91 -10.51 -13.06
N PHE A 3 -11.77 -11.74 -13.56
CA PHE A 3 -10.76 -12.69 -13.09
C PHE A 3 -9.31 -12.18 -13.30
N SER A 4 -8.99 -11.57 -14.44
CA SER A 4 -7.63 -11.06 -14.74
C SER A 4 -7.16 -9.95 -13.79
N THR A 5 -8.08 -9.11 -13.31
CA THR A 5 -7.76 -8.00 -12.40
C THR A 5 -7.47 -8.52 -10.99
N MET A 6 -8.22 -9.52 -10.54
CA MET A 6 -8.05 -10.15 -9.22
C MET A 6 -6.72 -10.91 -9.11
N PHE A 7 -6.34 -11.68 -10.15
CA PHE A 7 -5.04 -12.36 -10.22
C PHE A 7 -3.86 -11.38 -10.21
N ARG A 8 -4.02 -10.19 -10.82
CA ARG A 8 -2.98 -9.15 -10.83
C ARG A 8 -2.76 -8.57 -9.42
N SER A 9 -3.82 -8.26 -8.69
CA SER A 9 -3.71 -7.68 -7.35
C SER A 9 -3.04 -8.65 -6.36
N ILE A 10 -3.46 -9.92 -6.34
CA ILE A 10 -2.81 -10.95 -5.50
C ILE A 10 -1.33 -11.08 -5.88
N LYS A 11 -1.01 -11.14 -7.18
CA LYS A 11 0.37 -11.21 -7.64
C LYS A 11 1.19 -9.98 -7.25
N MET A 12 0.65 -8.77 -7.31
CA MET A 12 1.38 -7.56 -6.92
C MET A 12 1.69 -7.53 -5.41
N ALA A 13 0.76 -8.01 -4.57
CA ALA A 13 0.99 -8.11 -3.13
C ALA A 13 2.15 -9.06 -2.80
N VAL A 14 2.16 -10.26 -3.39
CA VAL A 14 3.06 -11.36 -3.00
C VAL A 14 4.39 -11.38 -3.80
N SER A 15 4.40 -10.84 -5.02
CA SER A 15 5.58 -10.86 -5.91
C SER A 15 6.23 -9.48 -6.07
N GLY A 16 7.37 -9.43 -6.78
CA GLY A 16 8.14 -8.20 -7.01
C GLY A 16 9.14 -7.90 -5.89
N GLU A 17 10.24 -7.26 -6.28
CA GLU A 17 11.29 -6.82 -5.37
C GLU A 17 10.81 -5.60 -4.57
N VAL A 18 11.07 -5.56 -3.26
CA VAL A 18 10.84 -4.37 -2.44
C VAL A 18 12.04 -3.46 -2.59
N ILE A 19 11.85 -2.30 -3.24
CA ILE A 19 12.89 -1.28 -3.41
C ILE A 19 13.02 -0.45 -2.13
N GLN A 20 11.87 -0.07 -1.56
CA GLN A 20 11.81 0.78 -0.38
C GLN A 20 10.60 0.38 0.46
N ARG A 21 10.74 0.52 1.77
CA ARG A 21 9.70 0.20 2.74
C ARG A 21 9.73 1.22 3.87
N ILE A 22 8.55 1.69 4.24
CA ILE A 22 8.33 2.49 5.44
C ILE A 22 7.28 1.74 6.26
N ASP A 23 7.63 1.42 7.50
CA ASP A 23 6.76 0.71 8.43
C ASP A 23 6.34 1.69 9.53
N THR A 24 5.03 1.89 9.67
CA THR A 24 4.43 2.78 10.67
C THR A 24 3.63 1.93 11.68
N PRO A 25 4.16 1.72 12.89
CA PRO A 25 3.43 1.06 13.96
C PRO A 25 2.20 1.89 14.35
N ILE A 26 1.06 1.22 14.50
CA ILE A 26 -0.20 1.79 15.00
C ILE A 26 -0.81 0.84 16.04
N MET A 27 -1.88 1.25 16.72
CA MET A 27 -2.57 0.44 17.73
C MET A 27 -1.60 -0.12 18.78
N ASP A 28 -0.78 0.76 19.37
CA ASP A 28 0.24 0.40 20.37
C ASP A 28 1.21 -0.71 19.92
N GLY A 29 1.49 -0.77 18.61
CA GLY A 29 2.40 -1.74 18.01
C GLY A 29 1.77 -3.08 17.64
N HIS A 30 0.49 -3.30 17.91
CA HIS A 30 -0.22 -4.52 17.53
C HIS A 30 -0.55 -4.60 16.02
N CYS A 31 -0.48 -3.48 15.32
CA CYS A 31 -0.64 -3.42 13.88
C CYS A 31 0.46 -2.54 13.26
N THR A 32 0.94 -2.92 12.08
CA THR A 32 1.85 -2.08 11.28
C THR A 32 1.21 -1.75 9.94
N ILE A 33 1.15 -0.46 9.62
CA ILE A 33 0.89 0.00 8.26
C ILE A 33 2.23 0.08 7.54
N SER A 34 2.43 -0.79 6.56
CA SER A 34 3.68 -0.94 5.80
C SER A 34 3.47 -0.47 4.37
N LEU A 35 4.11 0.64 4.01
CA LEU A 35 4.09 1.20 2.65
C LEU A 35 5.34 0.77 1.89
N ARG A 36 5.15 0.08 0.76
CA ARG A 36 6.25 -0.59 0.03
C ARG A 36 6.27 -0.15 -1.41
N LEU A 37 7.37 0.45 -1.87
CA LEU A 37 7.65 0.62 -3.28
C LEU A 37 8.23 -0.69 -3.82
N LYS A 38 7.57 -1.30 -4.80
CA LYS A 38 8.00 -2.56 -5.42
C LYS A 38 8.29 -2.40 -6.91
N ARG A 39 9.07 -3.34 -7.45
CA ARG A 39 9.39 -3.47 -8.87
C ARG A 39 9.09 -4.88 -9.36
N ASP A 40 8.38 -5.01 -10.49
CA ASP A 40 8.17 -6.29 -11.15
C ASP A 40 9.38 -6.70 -12.02
N ARG A 41 9.36 -7.93 -12.54
CA ARG A 41 10.43 -8.46 -13.42
C ARG A 41 10.61 -7.68 -14.72
N LYS A 42 9.61 -6.87 -15.14
CA LYS A 42 9.68 -6.01 -16.32
C LYS A 42 10.15 -4.60 -15.97
N GLY A 43 10.55 -4.34 -14.73
CA GLY A 43 11.00 -3.04 -14.26
C GLY A 43 9.88 -2.07 -13.88
N ARG A 44 8.60 -2.48 -13.97
CA ARG A 44 7.48 -1.59 -13.64
C ARG A 44 7.39 -1.41 -12.13
N LYS A 45 7.26 -0.16 -11.70
CA LYS A 45 7.13 0.22 -10.29
C LYS A 45 5.67 0.34 -9.91
N TYR A 46 5.35 -0.12 -8.70
CA TYR A 46 4.04 -0.02 -8.10
C TYR A 46 4.18 0.04 -6.57
N VAL A 47 3.12 0.44 -5.88
CA VAL A 47 3.12 0.55 -4.42
C VAL A 47 2.22 -0.53 -3.83
N VAL A 48 2.59 -1.06 -2.67
CA VAL A 48 1.71 -1.90 -1.85
C VAL A 48 1.60 -1.27 -0.48
N LEU A 49 0.37 -0.94 -0.09
CA LEU A 49 0.02 -0.65 1.29
C LEU A 49 -0.36 -1.97 1.96
N ALA A 50 0.28 -2.32 3.06
CA ALA A 50 -0.02 -3.53 3.81
C ALA A 50 -0.42 -3.22 5.26
N GLY A 51 -1.54 -3.76 5.70
CA GLY A 51 -1.91 -3.82 7.11
C GLY A 51 -1.46 -5.17 7.67
N ILE A 52 -0.59 -5.14 8.69
CA ILE A 52 0.03 -6.33 9.27
C ILE A 52 -0.37 -6.39 10.74
N ALA A 53 -1.24 -7.33 11.08
CA ALA A 53 -1.58 -7.68 12.45
C ALA A 53 -1.50 -9.20 12.63
N SER A 54 -1.40 -9.66 13.88
CA SER A 54 -1.36 -11.10 14.18
C SER A 54 -2.60 -11.80 13.58
N GLY A 55 -2.37 -12.78 12.71
CA GLY A 55 -3.44 -13.52 12.03
C GLY A 55 -4.21 -12.76 10.95
N ASN A 56 -3.94 -11.47 10.70
CA ASN A 56 -4.65 -10.67 9.70
C ASN A 56 -3.67 -9.82 8.89
N TYR A 57 -3.42 -10.24 7.64
CA TYR A 57 -2.54 -9.56 6.70
C TYR A 57 -3.35 -9.11 5.50
N GLN A 58 -3.45 -7.81 5.31
CA GLN A 58 -4.19 -7.20 4.22
C GLN A 58 -3.24 -6.44 3.31
N TYR A 59 -3.41 -6.60 2.01
CA TYR A 59 -2.53 -6.00 1.01
C TYR A 59 -3.35 -5.26 -0.04
N TYR A 60 -2.99 -4.00 -0.25
CA TYR A 60 -3.64 -3.09 -1.17
C TYR A 60 -2.60 -2.60 -2.20
N PRO A 61 -2.38 -3.39 -3.27
CA PRO A 61 -1.47 -3.00 -4.33
C PRO A 61 -2.10 -1.91 -5.20
N MET A 62 -1.29 -0.94 -5.59
CA MET A 62 -1.71 0.28 -6.29
C MET A 62 -0.71 0.61 -7.39
N GLU A 63 -1.21 1.03 -8.54
CA GLU A 63 -0.39 1.73 -9.54
C GLU A 63 0.02 3.11 -8.99
N LEU A 64 1.09 3.69 -9.54
CA LEU A 64 1.64 4.96 -9.01
C LEU A 64 0.63 6.11 -9.01
N GLU A 65 -0.26 6.16 -10.00
CA GLU A 65 -1.31 7.18 -10.08
C GLU A 65 -2.37 7.02 -8.97
N GLN A 66 -2.77 5.78 -8.67
CA GLN A 66 -3.69 5.51 -7.55
C GLN A 66 -3.04 5.86 -6.21
N PHE A 67 -1.74 5.58 -6.07
CA PHE A 67 -0.99 5.98 -4.88
C PHE A 67 -0.93 7.51 -4.73
N ARG A 68 -0.73 8.25 -5.81
CA ARG A 68 -0.78 9.73 -5.82
C ARG A 68 -2.13 10.24 -5.30
N GLN A 69 -3.23 9.67 -5.77
CA GLN A 69 -4.58 10.02 -5.31
C GLN A 69 -4.80 9.72 -3.81
N VAL A 70 -4.24 8.61 -3.30
CA VAL A 70 -4.29 8.30 -1.86
C VAL A 70 -3.50 9.31 -1.03
N ILE A 71 -2.34 9.78 -1.52
CA ILE A 71 -1.58 10.85 -0.85
C ILE A 71 -2.40 12.14 -0.80
N GLU A 72 -3.02 12.53 -1.91
CA GLU A 72 -3.88 13.73 -1.95
C GLU A 72 -5.02 13.64 -0.94
N ALA A 73 -5.68 12.47 -0.85
CA ALA A 73 -6.72 12.24 0.15
C ALA A 73 -6.19 12.32 1.59
N ALA A 74 -5.01 11.74 1.86
CA ALA A 74 -4.39 11.79 3.19
C ALA A 74 -4.01 13.23 3.59
N LEU A 75 -3.47 14.02 2.66
CA LEU A 75 -3.14 15.43 2.88
C LEU A 75 -4.40 16.29 3.11
N ALA A 76 -5.49 15.99 2.40
CA ALA A 76 -6.77 16.65 2.61
C ALA A 76 -7.33 16.40 4.02
N ILE A 77 -7.29 15.14 4.48
CA ILE A 77 -7.67 14.79 5.86
C ILE A 77 -6.76 15.48 6.88
N GLN A 78 -5.44 15.45 6.67
CA GLN A 78 -4.48 16.13 7.56
C GLN A 78 -4.78 17.64 7.65
N SER A 79 -5.06 18.29 6.53
CA SER A 79 -5.38 19.72 6.51
C SER A 79 -6.67 20.03 7.27
N ALA A 80 -7.66 19.14 7.21
CA ALA A 80 -8.90 19.28 7.98
C ALA A 80 -8.67 19.17 9.49
N THR A 81 -7.70 18.36 9.95
CA THR A 81 -7.39 18.25 11.39
C THR A 81 -6.73 19.49 11.99
N ALA A 82 -6.18 20.38 11.16
CA ALA A 82 -5.57 21.64 11.62
C ALA A 82 -6.57 22.81 11.68
N ALA A 83 -7.84 22.59 11.27
CA ALA A 83 -8.89 23.59 11.27
C ALA A 83 -9.78 23.54 12.53
N GLU A 84 -9.48 22.64 13.47
CA GLU A 84 -10.06 22.55 14.82
C GLU A 84 -9.12 23.15 15.87
#